data_AF-A0A970RLN5-F1
#
_entry.id   AF-A0A970RLN5-F1
#
_cell.length_a   1.000
_cell.length_b   1.000
_cell.length_c   1.000
_cell.angle_alpha   90.00
_cell.angle_beta   90.00
_cell.angle_gamma   90.00
#
_symmetry.space_group_name_H-M   'P 1'
#
loop_
_entity.id
_entity.type
_entity.pdbx_description
1 polymer ?
#
loop_
_entity_poly.entity_id
_entity_poly.type
_entity_poly.pdbx_seq_one_letter_code
_entity_poly.pdbx_strand_id
1 'polypeptide(L)'
;MKKRSPLPARAKKTVSAALFLLCFIAFPAFSFLGEVCFPLNMAAYGSNLQENPRSNTHRSVTRESASSRGRAMEIWKQAAALQIERKYEEALEKYREGLGYAEDARVREHVGMLERFLFRHDPEERNRLEAAREQAMAIWKYAAALQQAREYWEALERYREGLAIFENRRVREHVEKLELFIRRLLSLGGVEIRVQERKQGPLVLKS
;
A
#
# COMPACT_ATOMS: atom_id res chain seq x y z
N MET A 1 36.78 -38.66 -15.71
CA MET A 1 35.54 -39.21 -16.31
C MET A 1 34.66 -39.81 -15.21
N LYS A 2 33.34 -39.54 -15.26
CA LYS A 2 32.24 -40.21 -14.53
C LYS A 2 32.19 -39.96 -12.99
N LYS A 3 31.07 -39.64 -12.33
CA LYS A 3 29.65 -39.46 -12.69
C LYS A 3 28.97 -38.66 -11.57
N ARG A 4 28.00 -37.82 -11.96
CA ARG A 4 26.99 -37.16 -11.10
C ARG A 4 26.10 -38.21 -10.41
N SER A 5 25.60 -37.91 -9.21
CA SER A 5 24.17 -38.01 -8.83
C SER A 5 23.88 -37.51 -7.39
N PRO A 6 22.64 -37.08 -7.10
CA PRO A 6 22.35 -35.92 -6.23
C PRO A 6 21.31 -36.17 -5.09
N LEU A 7 20.93 -35.07 -4.39
CA LEU A 7 19.72 -34.81 -3.57
C LEU A 7 19.81 -35.07 -2.04
N PRO A 8 19.00 -34.38 -1.17
CA PRO A 8 17.74 -33.69 -1.48
C PRO A 8 17.50 -32.26 -0.97
N ALA A 9 16.72 -31.55 -1.79
CA ALA A 9 15.62 -30.64 -1.49
C ALA A 9 15.57 -29.98 -0.10
N ARG A 10 15.96 -28.69 -0.04
CA ARG A 10 15.57 -27.79 1.05
C ARG A 10 14.48 -26.85 0.56
N ALA A 11 13.28 -27.09 1.09
CA ALA A 11 12.04 -26.38 0.82
C ALA A 11 12.20 -24.85 0.84
N LYS A 12 11.83 -24.22 -0.28
CA LYS A 12 11.57 -22.78 -0.32
C LYS A 12 10.16 -22.57 0.21
N LYS A 13 10.07 -21.99 1.40
CA LYS A 13 8.81 -21.53 1.99
C LYS A 13 8.28 -20.37 1.15
N THR A 14 7.18 -20.61 0.46
CA THR A 14 6.31 -19.59 -0.11
C THR A 14 5.65 -18.85 1.05
N VAL A 15 6.04 -17.59 1.28
CA VAL A 15 5.28 -16.72 2.20
C VAL A 15 4.07 -16.21 1.43
N SER A 16 2.94 -16.79 1.81
CA SER A 16 1.59 -16.49 1.35
C SER A 16 1.28 -14.99 1.43
N ALA A 17 1.07 -14.36 0.27
CA ALA A 17 0.58 -13.00 0.10
C ALA A 17 -0.95 -12.93 0.29
N ALA A 18 -1.47 -13.51 1.37
CA ALA A 18 -2.90 -13.58 1.66
C ALA A 18 -3.19 -13.32 3.14
N LEU A 19 -2.89 -12.12 3.61
CA LEU A 19 -3.24 -11.68 4.96
C LEU A 19 -3.29 -10.15 5.06
N PHE A 20 -4.00 -9.49 4.13
CA PHE A 20 -4.37 -8.07 4.26
C PHE A 20 -5.67 -7.73 3.53
N LEU A 21 -6.67 -8.62 3.63
CA LEU A 21 -8.01 -8.40 3.06
C LEU A 21 -9.12 -8.93 3.99
N LEU A 22 -8.97 -8.71 5.30
CA LEU A 22 -10.02 -8.92 6.31
C LEU A 22 -10.25 -7.63 7.10
N CYS A 23 -10.66 -6.57 6.40
CA CYS A 23 -11.29 -5.38 6.99
C CYS A 23 -12.43 -4.87 6.07
N PHE A 24 -13.23 -5.79 5.51
CA PHE A 24 -14.60 -5.45 5.13
C PHE A 24 -15.44 -5.54 6.40
N ILE A 25 -15.54 -4.42 7.09
CA ILE A 25 -16.42 -4.22 8.23
C ILE A 25 -17.84 -4.51 7.78
N ALA A 26 -18.39 -5.59 8.34
CA ALA A 26 -19.81 -5.85 8.36
C ALA A 26 -20.52 -4.63 8.98
N PHE A 27 -21.41 -4.00 8.22
CA PHE A 27 -22.41 -3.10 8.77
C PHE A 27 -23.75 -3.85 8.82
N PRO A 28 -24.45 -3.81 9.96
CA PRO A 28 -25.48 -4.77 10.32
C PRO A 28 -26.82 -4.46 9.69
N ALA A 29 -27.65 -5.50 9.67
CA ALA A 29 -29.08 -5.49 9.40
C ALA A 29 -29.79 -4.27 10.01
N PHE A 30 -30.45 -3.49 9.16
CA PHE A 30 -31.51 -2.57 9.57
C PHE A 30 -32.84 -3.17 9.12
N SER A 31 -33.46 -3.92 10.03
CA SER A 31 -34.85 -4.31 9.96
C SER A 31 -35.70 -3.05 10.13
N PHE A 32 -36.42 -2.64 9.08
CA PHE A 32 -37.55 -1.74 9.26
C PHE A 32 -38.79 -2.35 8.61
N LEU A 33 -39.71 -2.72 9.49
CA LEU A 33 -41.03 -3.27 9.26
C LEU A 33 -41.89 -2.33 8.41
N GLY A 34 -42.73 -2.92 7.58
CA GLY A 34 -43.75 -2.24 6.79
C GLY A 34 -44.67 -3.26 6.14
N GLU A 35 -45.47 -3.93 6.98
CA GLU A 35 -46.61 -4.75 6.58
C GLU A 35 -47.54 -3.99 5.64
N VAL A 36 -47.87 -4.59 4.50
CA VAL A 36 -49.17 -4.37 3.86
C VAL A 36 -49.70 -5.72 3.40
N CYS A 37 -50.61 -6.25 4.21
CA CYS A 37 -51.52 -7.33 3.88
C CYS A 37 -52.50 -6.85 2.80
N PHE A 38 -52.73 -7.61 1.74
CA PHE A 38 -54.00 -7.68 0.99
C PHE A 38 -53.95 -8.88 0.01
N PRO A 39 -55.10 -9.42 -0.40
CA PRO A 39 -55.48 -10.80 -0.12
C PRO A 39 -55.32 -11.74 -1.31
N LEU A 40 -55.41 -13.04 -1.01
CA LEU A 40 -55.60 -14.13 -1.97
C LEU A 40 -56.68 -13.77 -3.01
N ASN A 41 -56.30 -13.84 -4.28
CA ASN A 41 -57.25 -14.17 -5.33
C ASN A 41 -56.64 -15.25 -6.24
N MET A 42 -57.09 -16.48 -6.00
CA MET A 42 -56.92 -17.60 -6.92
C MET A 42 -57.86 -17.38 -8.10
N ALA A 43 -57.30 -17.00 -9.24
CA ALA A 43 -57.97 -17.12 -10.53
C ALA A 43 -57.09 -17.97 -11.44
N ALA A 44 -57.56 -19.19 -11.67
CA ALA A 44 -57.06 -20.06 -12.71
C ALA A 44 -57.27 -19.39 -14.08
N TYR A 45 -56.22 -19.32 -14.91
CA TYR A 45 -56.41 -19.29 -16.35
C TYR A 45 -55.16 -19.77 -17.08
N GLY A 46 -55.36 -20.85 -17.85
CA GLY A 46 -54.90 -20.98 -19.22
C GLY A 46 -53.42 -20.79 -19.51
N SER A 47 -52.77 -21.92 -19.79
CA SER A 47 -51.59 -22.03 -20.66
C SER A 47 -51.66 -21.04 -21.84
N ASN A 48 -50.74 -20.07 -21.86
CA ASN A 48 -50.30 -19.44 -23.09
C ASN A 48 -48.79 -19.32 -23.03
N LEU A 49 -48.13 -20.31 -23.62
CA LEU A 49 -46.72 -20.31 -23.97
C LEU A 49 -46.54 -19.27 -25.08
N GLN A 50 -46.35 -18.01 -24.67
CA GLN A 50 -45.94 -16.95 -25.56
C GLN A 50 -44.46 -16.69 -25.30
N GLU A 51 -43.60 -17.34 -26.08
CA GLU A 51 -42.16 -17.08 -26.11
C GLU A 51 -41.94 -15.59 -26.38
N ASN A 52 -41.54 -14.87 -25.33
CA ASN A 52 -41.21 -13.46 -25.40
C ASN A 52 -39.77 -13.31 -25.92
N PRO A 53 -39.52 -12.69 -27.10
CA PRO A 53 -38.19 -12.59 -27.69
C PRO A 53 -37.26 -11.56 -27.00
N ARG A 54 -37.54 -11.18 -25.74
CA ARG A 54 -36.78 -10.16 -24.99
C ARG A 54 -35.66 -10.69 -24.09
N SER A 55 -35.42 -12.00 -24.04
CA SER A 55 -34.43 -12.60 -23.12
C SER A 55 -33.00 -12.66 -23.67
N ASN A 56 -32.79 -12.40 -24.97
CA ASN A 56 -31.46 -12.51 -25.57
C ASN A 56 -30.62 -11.22 -25.44
N THR A 57 -31.27 -10.05 -25.43
CA THR A 57 -30.60 -8.74 -25.33
C THR A 57 -30.03 -8.47 -23.95
N HIS A 58 -30.71 -8.86 -22.88
CA HIS A 58 -30.18 -8.69 -21.52
C HIS A 58 -28.93 -9.58 -21.30
N ARG A 59 -28.94 -10.82 -21.84
CA ARG A 59 -27.82 -11.76 -21.72
C ARG A 59 -26.61 -11.37 -22.58
N SER A 60 -26.84 -10.74 -23.74
CA SER A 60 -25.77 -10.21 -24.59
C SER A 60 -25.16 -8.95 -23.98
N VAL A 61 -25.97 -8.01 -23.47
CA VAL A 61 -25.49 -6.79 -22.80
C VAL A 61 -24.75 -7.10 -21.50
N THR A 62 -25.19 -8.10 -20.72
CA THR A 62 -24.44 -8.52 -19.52
C THR A 62 -23.11 -9.20 -19.87
N ARG A 63 -23.04 -9.94 -20.99
CA ARG A 63 -21.78 -10.54 -21.48
C ARG A 63 -20.83 -9.51 -22.07
N GLU A 64 -21.33 -8.55 -22.83
CA GLU A 64 -20.55 -7.44 -23.37
C GLU A 64 -20.04 -6.53 -22.27
N SER A 65 -20.89 -6.15 -21.31
CA SER A 65 -20.45 -5.35 -20.14
C SER A 65 -19.47 -6.09 -19.24
N ALA A 66 -19.56 -7.42 -19.13
CA ALA A 66 -18.57 -8.24 -18.41
C ALA A 66 -17.24 -8.34 -19.19
N SER A 67 -17.30 -8.49 -20.51
CA SER A 67 -16.13 -8.52 -21.40
C SER A 67 -15.39 -7.18 -21.42
N SER A 68 -16.13 -6.07 -21.53
CA SER A 68 -15.59 -4.70 -21.49
C SER A 68 -14.99 -4.38 -20.11
N ARG A 69 -15.63 -4.81 -19.02
CA ARG A 69 -15.04 -4.69 -17.66
C ARG A 69 -13.76 -5.52 -17.50
N GLY A 70 -13.69 -6.71 -18.07
CA GLY A 70 -12.48 -7.54 -18.05
C GLY A 70 -11.31 -6.87 -18.77
N ARG A 71 -11.57 -6.25 -19.93
CA ARG A 71 -10.58 -5.46 -20.68
C ARG A 71 -10.14 -4.21 -19.92
N ALA A 72 -11.10 -3.45 -19.37
CA ALA A 72 -10.81 -2.28 -18.53
C ALA A 72 -9.91 -2.63 -17.34
N MET A 73 -10.18 -3.75 -16.65
CA MET A 73 -9.38 -4.21 -15.52
C MET A 73 -7.93 -4.50 -15.91
N GLU A 74 -7.69 -5.10 -17.08
CA GLU A 74 -6.33 -5.39 -17.54
C GLU A 74 -5.57 -4.09 -17.87
N ILE A 75 -6.25 -3.13 -18.51
CA ILE A 75 -5.68 -1.79 -18.77
C ILE A 75 -5.35 -1.08 -17.45
N TRP A 76 -6.23 -1.16 -16.45
CA TRP A 76 -5.97 -0.57 -15.13
C TRP A 76 -4.83 -1.26 -14.37
N LYS A 77 -4.61 -2.56 -14.56
CA LYS A 77 -3.41 -3.24 -14.03
C LYS A 77 -2.14 -2.74 -14.71
N GLN A 78 -2.17 -2.53 -16.03
CA GLN A 78 -1.04 -1.95 -16.75
C GLN A 78 -0.77 -0.52 -16.27
N ALA A 79 -1.82 0.29 -16.09
CA ALA A 79 -1.72 1.62 -15.50
C ALA A 79 -1.10 1.58 -14.09
N ALA A 80 -1.53 0.63 -13.25
CA ALA A 80 -0.95 0.44 -11.93
C ALA A 80 0.54 0.03 -11.99
N ALA A 81 0.93 -0.80 -12.96
CA ALA A 81 2.33 -1.16 -13.19
C ALA A 81 3.15 0.06 -13.61
N LEU A 82 2.64 0.89 -14.54
CA LEU A 82 3.27 2.15 -14.95
C LEU A 82 3.40 3.13 -13.78
N GLN A 83 2.40 3.16 -12.88
CA GLN A 83 2.46 3.95 -11.66
C GLN A 83 3.54 3.45 -10.69
N ILE A 84 3.76 2.12 -10.59
CA ILE A 84 4.88 1.53 -9.84
C ILE A 84 6.22 1.87 -10.50
N GLU A 85 6.28 1.88 -11.83
CA GLU A 85 7.41 2.35 -12.63
C GLU A 85 7.57 3.88 -12.61
N ARG A 86 6.70 4.60 -11.89
CA ARG A 86 6.71 6.06 -11.70
C ARG A 86 6.49 6.87 -12.99
N LYS A 87 5.92 6.23 -14.01
CA LYS A 87 5.48 6.88 -15.26
C LYS A 87 4.03 7.30 -15.12
N TYR A 88 3.83 8.30 -14.27
CA TYR A 88 2.50 8.75 -13.85
C TYR A 88 1.69 9.33 -15.00
N GLU A 89 2.33 9.98 -15.96
CA GLU A 89 1.70 10.53 -17.16
C GLU A 89 1.14 9.41 -18.05
N GLU A 90 1.95 8.39 -18.36
CA GLU A 90 1.53 7.20 -19.13
C GLU A 90 0.47 6.38 -18.36
N ALA A 91 0.62 6.24 -17.05
CA ALA A 91 -0.36 5.56 -16.20
C ALA A 91 -1.73 6.24 -16.26
N LEU A 92 -1.76 7.57 -16.27
CA LEU A 92 -2.99 8.36 -16.31
C LEU A 92 -3.72 8.22 -17.63
N GLU A 93 -2.99 8.22 -18.74
CA GLU A 93 -3.55 7.90 -20.07
C GLU A 93 -4.19 6.52 -20.08
N LYS A 94 -3.50 5.51 -19.52
CA LYS A 94 -4.04 4.14 -19.42
C LYS A 94 -5.27 4.06 -18.52
N TYR A 95 -5.31 4.77 -17.40
CA TYR A 95 -6.51 4.82 -16.56
C TYR A 95 -7.70 5.45 -17.31
N ARG A 96 -7.48 6.54 -18.06
CA ARG A 96 -8.52 7.16 -18.91
C ARG A 96 -8.98 6.22 -20.02
N GLU A 97 -8.05 5.50 -20.66
CA GLU A 97 -8.35 4.48 -21.67
C GLU A 97 -9.26 3.39 -21.08
N GLY A 98 -8.91 2.85 -19.91
CA GLY A 98 -9.72 1.83 -19.24
C GLY A 98 -11.11 2.33 -18.79
N LEU A 99 -11.20 3.60 -18.36
CA LEU A 99 -12.48 4.24 -18.03
C LEU A 99 -13.41 4.39 -19.25
N GLY A 100 -12.85 4.49 -20.46
CA GLY A 100 -13.62 4.48 -21.70
C GLY A 100 -14.27 3.12 -22.01
N TYR A 101 -13.71 2.01 -21.50
CA TYR A 101 -14.29 0.67 -21.66
C TYR A 101 -15.28 0.31 -20.55
N ALA A 102 -15.01 0.71 -19.32
CA ALA A 102 -15.91 0.53 -18.19
C ALA A 102 -15.75 1.67 -17.18
N GLU A 103 -16.85 2.36 -16.88
CA GLU A 103 -16.82 3.37 -15.83
C GLU A 103 -16.78 2.71 -14.44
N ASP A 104 -15.76 3.06 -13.63
CA ASP A 104 -15.72 2.76 -12.20
C ASP A 104 -15.47 4.08 -11.44
N ALA A 105 -16.36 4.39 -10.49
CA ALA A 105 -16.27 5.61 -9.69
C ALA A 105 -14.95 5.70 -8.91
N ARG A 106 -14.42 4.56 -8.42
CA ARG A 106 -13.16 4.51 -7.66
C ARG A 106 -11.97 4.83 -8.56
N VAL A 107 -11.98 4.31 -9.79
CA VAL A 107 -10.90 4.59 -10.75
C VAL A 107 -10.95 6.05 -11.21
N ARG A 108 -12.14 6.61 -11.43
CA ARG A 108 -12.31 8.03 -11.75
C ARG A 108 -11.79 8.93 -10.63
N GLU A 109 -12.10 8.61 -9.38
CA GLU A 109 -11.57 9.33 -8.22
C GLU A 109 -10.03 9.23 -8.14
N HIS A 110 -9.48 8.04 -8.40
CA HIS A 110 -8.03 7.81 -8.44
C HIS A 110 -7.34 8.63 -9.54
N VAL A 111 -7.92 8.69 -10.74
CA VAL A 111 -7.43 9.56 -11.83
C VAL A 111 -7.42 11.01 -11.39
N GLY A 112 -8.50 11.50 -10.78
CA GLY A 112 -8.56 12.88 -10.29
C GLY A 112 -7.53 13.19 -9.19
N MET A 113 -7.23 12.22 -8.31
CA MET A 113 -6.13 12.36 -7.35
C MET A 113 -4.77 12.41 -8.04
N LEU A 114 -4.56 11.56 -9.05
CA LEU A 114 -3.31 11.49 -9.81
C LEU A 114 -3.08 12.76 -10.65
N GLU A 115 -4.13 13.31 -11.26
CA GLU A 115 -4.10 14.60 -11.97
C GLU A 115 -3.70 15.74 -11.03
N ARG A 116 -4.30 15.82 -9.83
CA ARG A 116 -3.91 16.83 -8.83
C ARG A 116 -2.47 16.65 -8.36
N PHE A 117 -2.01 15.41 -8.24
CA PHE A 117 -0.63 15.11 -7.88
C PHE A 117 0.34 15.62 -8.96
N LEU A 118 0.07 15.32 -10.24
CA LEU A 118 0.88 15.80 -11.37
C LEU A 118 0.83 17.31 -11.54
N PHE A 119 -0.34 17.92 -11.33
CA PHE A 119 -0.47 19.38 -11.42
C PHE A 119 0.32 20.11 -10.33
N ARG A 120 0.41 19.54 -9.12
CA ARG A 120 1.13 20.15 -7.99
C ARG A 120 2.63 19.95 -8.06
N HIS A 121 3.10 18.89 -8.70
CA HIS A 121 4.49 18.48 -8.68
C HIS A 121 5.06 18.40 -10.09
N ASP A 122 5.97 19.34 -10.41
CA ASP A 122 6.81 19.25 -11.59
C ASP A 122 7.59 17.91 -11.59
N PRO A 123 7.83 17.26 -12.74
CA PRO A 123 8.62 16.04 -12.83
C PRO A 123 9.99 16.15 -12.12
N GLU A 124 10.64 17.31 -12.15
CA GLU A 124 11.91 17.56 -11.47
C GLU A 124 11.75 17.63 -9.95
N GLU A 125 10.70 18.30 -9.46
CA GLU A 125 10.38 18.38 -8.03
C GLU A 125 10.06 17.00 -7.47
N ARG A 126 9.31 16.18 -8.22
CA ARG A 126 9.04 14.78 -7.90
C ARG A 126 10.33 13.97 -7.78
N ASN A 127 11.24 14.11 -8.75
CA ASN A 127 12.52 13.41 -8.74
C ASN A 127 13.39 13.84 -7.55
N ARG A 128 13.40 15.14 -7.21
CA ARG A 128 14.09 15.67 -6.02
C ARG A 128 13.51 15.14 -4.71
N LEU A 129 12.18 15.15 -4.58
CA LEU A 129 11.49 14.61 -3.40
C LEU A 129 11.77 13.12 -3.21
N GLU A 130 11.83 12.36 -4.31
CA GLU A 130 12.17 10.94 -4.25
C GLU A 130 13.62 10.72 -3.86
N ALA A 131 14.57 11.46 -4.44
CA ALA A 131 15.97 11.39 -4.04
C ALA A 131 16.16 11.70 -2.55
N ALA A 132 15.46 12.73 -2.04
CA ALA A 132 15.45 13.06 -0.62
C ALA A 132 14.87 11.91 0.23
N ARG A 133 13.77 11.28 -0.23
CA ARG A 133 13.18 10.12 0.44
C ARG A 133 14.14 8.92 0.46
N GLU A 134 14.80 8.61 -0.64
CA GLU A 134 15.77 7.52 -0.72
C GLU A 134 16.97 7.75 0.22
N GLN A 135 17.48 8.98 0.26
CA GLN A 135 18.52 9.39 1.20
C GLN A 135 18.06 9.22 2.64
N ALA A 136 16.87 9.73 3.00
CA ALA A 136 16.29 9.55 4.32
C ALA A 136 16.10 8.07 4.69
N MET A 137 15.64 7.24 3.75
CA MET A 137 15.50 5.80 3.96
C MET A 137 16.83 5.09 4.21
N ALA A 138 17.90 5.49 3.53
CA ALA A 138 19.24 4.95 3.78
C ALA A 138 19.71 5.29 5.21
N ILE A 139 19.49 6.52 5.64
CA ILE A 139 19.81 6.97 7.00
C ILE A 139 18.98 6.20 8.04
N TRP A 140 17.68 6.03 7.82
CA TRP A 140 16.82 5.27 8.74
C TRP A 140 17.15 3.78 8.81
N LYS A 141 17.60 3.17 7.70
CA LYS A 141 18.12 1.80 7.72
C LYS A 141 19.37 1.68 8.58
N TYR A 142 20.27 2.66 8.45
CA TYR A 142 21.47 2.72 9.29
C TYR A 142 21.12 2.95 10.77
N ALA A 143 20.18 3.86 11.06
CA ALA A 143 19.65 4.10 12.40
C ALA A 143 19.03 2.82 13.02
N ALA A 144 18.30 2.04 12.23
CA ALA A 144 17.73 0.77 12.67
C ALA A 144 18.83 -0.25 13.04
N ALA A 145 19.93 -0.29 12.29
CA ALA A 145 21.07 -1.15 12.60
C ALA A 145 21.76 -0.73 13.92
N LEU A 146 21.93 0.59 14.15
CA LEU A 146 22.43 1.11 15.42
C LEU A 146 21.51 0.74 16.60
N GLN A 147 20.20 0.84 16.40
CA GLN A 147 19.22 0.45 17.41
C GLN A 147 19.33 -1.04 17.76
N GLN A 148 19.56 -1.92 16.77
CA GLN A 148 19.82 -3.35 16.99
C GLN A 148 21.13 -3.61 17.73
N ALA A 149 22.15 -2.77 17.49
CA ALA A 149 23.43 -2.80 18.20
C ALA A 149 23.34 -2.22 19.63
N ARG A 150 22.16 -1.79 20.08
CA ARG A 150 21.91 -1.10 21.36
C ARG A 150 22.55 0.28 21.47
N GLU A 151 22.95 0.89 20.36
CA GLU A 151 23.44 2.27 20.26
C GLU A 151 22.24 3.21 20.05
N TYR A 152 21.42 3.35 21.11
CA TYR A 152 20.11 4.00 21.03
C TYR A 152 20.21 5.53 20.80
N TRP A 153 21.25 6.19 21.30
CA TRP A 153 21.44 7.63 21.12
C TRP A 153 21.85 7.98 19.70
N GLU A 154 22.85 7.28 19.16
CA GLU A 154 23.25 7.45 17.76
C GLU A 154 22.10 7.08 16.81
N ALA A 155 21.35 6.01 17.13
CA ALA A 155 20.16 5.66 16.36
C ALA A 155 19.14 6.81 16.33
N LEU A 156 18.87 7.44 17.48
CA LEU A 156 17.94 8.55 17.60
C LEU A 156 18.37 9.77 16.76
N GLU A 157 19.66 10.14 16.83
CA GLU A 157 20.20 11.24 16.03
C GLU A 157 20.03 10.98 14.53
N ARG A 158 20.36 9.76 14.07
CA ARG A 158 20.22 9.39 12.65
C ARG A 158 18.77 9.37 12.22
N TYR A 159 17.84 8.91 13.07
CA TYR A 159 16.42 9.00 12.72
C TYR A 159 15.95 10.44 12.54
N ARG A 160 16.39 11.38 13.40
CA ARG A 160 16.09 12.81 13.28
C ARG A 160 16.71 13.43 12.04
N GLU A 161 17.94 13.06 11.70
CA GLU A 161 18.63 13.50 10.48
C GLU A 161 17.84 13.10 9.23
N GLY A 162 17.40 11.84 9.14
CA GLY A 162 16.57 11.41 8.02
C GLY A 162 15.19 12.10 7.99
N LEU A 163 14.60 12.41 9.15
CA LEU A 163 13.34 13.18 9.24
C LEU A 163 13.48 14.64 8.80
N ALA A 164 14.66 15.25 9.03
CA ALA A 164 14.94 16.60 8.55
C ALA A 164 15.02 16.67 7.02
N ILE A 165 15.42 15.58 6.37
CA ILE A 165 15.47 15.46 4.90
C ILE A 165 14.07 15.14 4.34
N PHE A 166 13.40 14.14 4.91
CA PHE A 166 12.06 13.74 4.47
C PHE A 166 11.17 13.43 5.66
N GLU A 167 10.13 14.25 5.83
CA GLU A 167 9.18 14.07 6.92
C GLU A 167 8.35 12.80 6.72
N ASN A 168 8.37 11.91 7.73
CA ASN A 168 7.56 10.72 7.72
C ASN A 168 6.94 10.49 9.10
N ARG A 169 5.61 10.61 9.16
CA ARG A 169 4.83 10.45 10.39
C ARG A 169 5.13 9.14 11.14
N ARG A 170 5.27 8.01 10.44
CA ARG A 170 5.55 6.72 11.08
C ARG A 170 6.93 6.69 11.74
N VAL A 171 7.92 7.32 11.11
CA VAL A 171 9.27 7.41 11.65
C VAL A 171 9.32 8.38 12.82
N ARG A 172 8.58 9.50 12.75
CA ARG A 172 8.42 10.43 13.87
C ARG A 172 7.82 9.75 15.10
N GLU A 173 6.72 9.01 14.93
CA GLU A 173 6.12 8.23 16.03
C GLU A 173 7.08 7.15 16.58
N HIS A 174 7.95 6.58 15.75
CA HIS A 174 8.99 5.65 16.19
C HIS A 174 10.09 6.35 17.00
N VAL A 175 10.52 7.55 16.57
CA VAL A 175 11.49 8.40 17.29
C VAL A 175 10.97 8.75 18.68
N GLU A 176 9.71 9.16 18.81
CA GLU A 176 9.09 9.46 20.11
C GLU A 176 9.10 8.25 21.06
N LYS A 177 8.80 7.05 20.54
CA LYS A 177 8.87 5.80 21.32
C LYS A 177 10.30 5.47 21.73
N LEU A 178 11.27 5.68 20.84
CA LEU A 178 12.68 5.47 21.13
C LEU A 178 13.19 6.44 22.20
N GLU A 179 12.77 7.70 22.18
CA GLU A 179 13.09 8.68 23.22
C GLU A 179 12.55 8.28 24.59
N LEU A 180 11.28 7.85 24.65
CA LEU A 180 10.69 7.36 25.88
C LEU A 180 11.42 6.13 26.41
N PHE A 181 11.82 5.22 25.52
CA PHE A 181 12.59 4.05 25.86
C PHE A 181 13.96 4.43 26.46
N ILE A 182 14.70 5.35 25.84
CA ILE A 182 15.98 5.86 26.36
C ILE A 182 15.80 6.51 27.74
N ARG A 183 14.78 7.38 27.91
CA ARG A 183 14.46 7.99 29.22
C ARG A 183 14.20 6.94 30.29
N ARG A 184 13.47 5.87 29.94
CA ARG A 184 13.19 4.77 30.86
C ARG A 184 14.45 4.00 31.25
N LEU A 185 15.34 3.71 30.29
CA LEU A 185 16.63 3.07 30.56
C LEU A 185 17.48 3.89 31.54
N LEU A 186 17.56 5.20 31.33
CA LEU A 186 18.26 6.11 32.22
C LEU A 186 17.68 6.07 33.65
N SER A 187 16.35 6.08 33.78
CA SER A 187 15.69 6.06 35.09
C SER A 187 15.87 4.77 35.89
N LEU A 188 16.11 3.65 35.19
CA LEU A 188 16.24 2.32 35.81
C LEU A 188 17.68 1.97 36.18
N GLY A 189 18.65 2.88 36.01
CA GLY A 189 20.07 2.61 36.22
C GLY A 189 20.62 1.53 35.28
N GLY A 190 19.90 1.24 34.20
CA GLY A 190 20.15 0.12 33.31
C GLY A 190 21.21 0.46 32.26
N VAL A 191 22.44 0.03 32.54
CA VAL A 191 23.50 -0.30 31.57
C VAL A 191 24.10 0.91 30.85
N GLU A 192 25.37 1.16 31.17
CA GLU A 192 26.50 1.39 30.24
C GLU A 192 26.04 1.76 28.82
N ILE A 193 25.49 2.95 28.70
CA ILE A 193 25.34 3.59 27.42
C ILE A 193 26.78 3.74 26.96
N ARG A 194 27.18 2.98 25.95
CA ARG A 194 28.39 3.30 25.18
C ARG A 194 28.13 4.62 24.50
N VAL A 195 28.13 5.70 25.28
CA VAL A 195 28.51 7.02 24.81
C VAL A 195 29.94 6.77 24.41
N GLN A 196 30.15 6.33 23.16
CA GLN A 196 31.50 6.19 22.66
C GLN A 196 32.09 7.59 22.79
N GLU A 197 33.01 7.75 23.75
CA GLU A 197 33.90 8.88 23.86
C GLU A 197 34.76 8.95 22.58
N ARG A 198 34.16 9.32 21.45
CA ARG A 198 34.85 9.71 20.22
C ARG A 198 35.02 11.23 20.16
N LYS A 199 35.11 11.89 21.32
CA LYS A 199 35.46 13.32 21.43
C LYS A 199 36.49 13.66 22.52
N GLN A 200 37.33 12.71 22.93
CA GLN A 200 38.62 13.05 23.53
C GLN A 200 39.71 12.13 22.96
N GLY A 201 40.28 12.55 21.82
CA GLY A 201 41.65 12.15 21.53
C GLY A 201 42.58 12.71 22.62
N PRO A 202 43.64 11.99 23.01
CA PRO A 202 44.41 12.31 24.20
C PRO A 202 45.02 13.71 24.13
N LEU A 203 44.84 14.48 25.20
CA LEU A 203 45.69 15.61 25.55
C LEU A 203 47.13 15.10 25.68
N VAL A 204 47.88 15.12 24.58
CA VAL A 204 49.33 14.98 24.63
C VAL A 204 49.89 16.38 24.81
N LEU A 205 49.96 16.80 26.07
CA LEU A 205 50.98 17.74 26.52
C LEU A 205 52.33 17.05 26.32
N LYS A 206 53.12 17.52 25.35
CA LYS A 206 54.57 17.36 25.39
C LYS A 206 55.21 18.75 25.24
N SER A 207 55.87 19.09 26.33
CA SER A 207 56.88 20.12 26.59
C SER A 207 57.79 20.45 25.42
#